data_AF-A0A2E6ZQN0-F1
#
_entry.id   AF-A0A2E6ZQN0-F1
#
_cell.length_a   1.000
_cell.length_b   1.000
_cell.length_c   1.000
_cell.angle_alpha   90.00
_cell.angle_beta   90.00
_cell.angle_gamma   90.00
#
_symmetry.space_group_name_H-M   'P 1'
#
loop_
_entity.id
_entity.type
_entity.pdbx_description
1 polymer ?
#
loop_
_entity_poly.entity_id
_entity_poly.type
_entity_poly.pdbx_seq_one_letter_code
_entity_poly.pdbx_strand_id
1 'polypeptide(L)'
;MHDASTTTASSSDTRRPDESLSMADCQACADVFEAVRVFADLRAIKLYRLEVPLDPPVPGLPCLDHEAMLHEGIAPHAAAYVETHDDGELHEIVLIPSRRRVEIDTASTVHEHSSEGRERLLGRLRDQFPDWTLSVNGLSWVRGDRRVARACRAQVPLREVLSGNDFDQLEVSLDRLRTVGALMEKQSRVASWSVRTVTGPMLAVLGFLVYQGLGRLAPQVGGVAISGLQAAVVGATGALFLYFGLKAVHLTEMANRVWKRASEYRLILDERRRLVPIDDAKTGRSGHQQQHE
;
A
#
# COMPACT_ATOMS: atom_id res chain seq x y z
N MET A 1 -42.89 -13.24 41.46
CA MET A 1 -42.16 -12.20 42.21
C MET A 1 -40.79 -12.79 42.51
N HIS A 2 -39.87 -12.71 41.54
CA HIS A 2 -38.87 -11.64 41.46
C HIS A 2 -38.13 -11.48 42.79
N ASP A 3 -36.94 -12.10 42.88
CA ASP A 3 -35.72 -11.31 42.86
C ASP A 3 -34.54 -12.13 42.34
N ALA A 4 -33.92 -11.56 41.32
CA ALA A 4 -32.64 -11.94 40.77
C ALA A 4 -31.62 -10.91 41.26
N SER A 5 -30.46 -11.35 41.76
CA SER A 5 -29.19 -10.65 41.56
C SER A 5 -28.04 -11.53 42.06
N THR A 6 -27.38 -12.25 41.16
CA THR A 6 -26.11 -11.88 40.49
C THR A 6 -24.89 -12.14 41.37
N THR A 7 -24.44 -13.39 41.34
CA THR A 7 -23.10 -13.82 41.74
C THR A 7 -22.07 -13.14 40.84
N THR A 8 -21.16 -12.38 41.45
CA THR A 8 -19.97 -11.81 40.81
C THR A 8 -19.03 -12.93 40.37
N ALA A 9 -19.16 -13.34 39.11
CA ALA A 9 -18.13 -14.10 38.44
C ALA A 9 -16.93 -13.17 38.18
N SER A 10 -15.85 -13.43 38.91
CA SER A 10 -14.49 -13.00 38.60
C SER A 10 -14.18 -13.42 37.16
N SER A 11 -14.31 -12.50 36.21
CA SER A 11 -13.77 -12.69 34.87
C SER A 11 -12.26 -12.49 34.98
N SER A 12 -11.54 -13.58 34.82
CA SER A 12 -10.12 -13.61 34.50
C SER A 12 -9.81 -12.56 33.45
N ASP A 13 -9.23 -11.46 33.92
CA ASP A 13 -8.58 -10.43 33.14
C ASP A 13 -7.33 -11.04 32.51
N THR A 14 -7.52 -11.83 31.45
CA THR A 14 -6.45 -12.12 30.48
C THR A 14 -6.22 -10.87 29.65
N ARG A 15 -5.72 -9.82 30.31
CA ARG A 15 -4.91 -8.79 29.66
C ARG A 15 -3.72 -9.52 29.06
N ARG A 16 -3.77 -9.72 27.74
CA ARG A 16 -2.59 -10.10 26.96
C ARG A 16 -1.50 -9.07 27.27
N PRO A 17 -0.24 -9.48 27.46
CA PRO A 17 0.84 -8.53 27.62
C PRO A 17 0.86 -7.65 26.38
N ASP A 18 0.49 -6.39 26.56
CA ASP A 18 0.89 -5.30 25.70
C ASP A 18 2.39 -5.50 25.47
N GLU A 19 2.79 -5.80 24.23
CA GLU A 19 4.20 -5.69 23.82
C GLU A 19 4.57 -4.24 24.09
N SER A 20 5.17 -3.99 25.25
CA SER A 20 5.70 -2.68 25.61
C SER A 20 6.50 -2.18 24.41
N LEU A 21 6.06 -1.06 23.82
CA LEU A 21 6.81 -0.32 22.82
C LEU A 21 8.28 -0.33 23.25
N SER A 22 9.12 -1.02 22.47
CA SER A 22 10.53 -1.16 22.81
C SER A 22 11.12 0.24 22.73
N MET A 23 11.39 0.86 23.89
CA MET A 23 11.97 2.20 23.95
C MET A 23 13.28 2.26 23.14
N ALA A 24 14.03 1.16 23.08
CA ALA A 24 15.22 1.04 22.27
C ALA A 24 14.93 1.10 20.75
N ASP A 25 13.84 0.49 20.29
CA ASP A 25 13.45 0.54 18.87
C ASP A 25 12.94 1.94 18.48
N CYS A 26 12.16 2.58 19.35
CA CYS A 26 11.72 3.96 19.16
C CYS A 26 12.91 4.92 19.09
N GLN A 27 13.87 4.78 20.02
CA GLN A 27 15.07 5.61 20.06
C GLN A 27 15.95 5.39 18.83
N ALA A 28 16.17 4.13 18.42
CA ALA A 28 16.95 3.82 17.22
C ALA A 28 16.37 4.45 15.96
N CYS A 29 15.03 4.45 15.82
CA CYS A 29 14.38 5.16 14.71
C CYS A 29 14.54 6.68 14.81
N ALA A 30 14.41 7.27 16.00
CA ALA A 30 14.63 8.70 16.21
C ALA A 30 16.06 9.11 15.80
N ASP A 31 17.07 8.37 16.27
CA ASP A 31 18.48 8.63 15.97
C ASP A 31 18.75 8.58 14.46
N VAL A 32 18.18 7.58 13.76
CA VAL A 32 18.30 7.47 12.31
C VAL A 32 17.63 8.66 11.60
N PHE A 33 16.42 9.03 12.01
CA PHE A 33 15.71 10.15 11.39
C PHE A 33 16.41 11.49 11.61
N GLU A 34 16.96 11.74 12.80
CA GLU A 34 17.78 12.94 13.05
C GLU A 34 19.06 12.97 12.21
N ALA A 35 19.73 11.83 12.04
CA ALA A 35 20.90 11.76 11.18
C ALA A 35 20.55 11.93 9.68
N VAL A 36 19.38 11.43 9.24
CA VAL A 36 18.87 11.66 7.87
C VAL A 36 18.58 13.14 7.61
N ARG A 37 18.08 13.88 8.61
CA ARG A 37 17.80 15.32 8.49
C ARG A 37 18.99 16.17 8.11
N VAL A 38 20.21 15.67 8.36
CA VAL A 38 21.45 16.35 7.97
C VAL A 38 21.58 16.50 6.45
N PHE A 39 20.97 15.60 5.65
CA PHE A 39 21.15 15.58 4.19
C PHE A 39 19.85 15.44 3.38
N ALA A 40 18.70 15.32 4.06
CA ALA A 40 17.39 15.23 3.43
C ALA A 40 16.30 15.82 4.34
N ASP A 41 15.25 16.38 3.74
CA ASP A 41 14.06 16.80 4.46
C ASP A 41 13.16 15.59 4.76
N LEU A 42 12.79 15.39 6.02
CA LEU A 42 11.73 14.45 6.38
C LEU A 42 10.36 15.08 6.10
N ARG A 43 9.65 14.56 5.10
CA ARG A 43 8.36 15.11 4.65
C ARG A 43 7.17 14.51 5.37
N ALA A 44 7.22 13.23 5.71
CA ALA A 44 6.21 12.54 6.53
C ALA A 44 6.76 11.19 7.01
N ILE A 45 6.22 10.67 8.11
CA ILE A 45 6.58 9.37 8.69
C ILE A 45 5.36 8.47 8.88
N LYS A 46 5.55 7.18 8.66
CA LYS A 46 4.58 6.11 8.93
C LYS A 46 5.10 5.27 10.07
N LEU A 47 4.28 5.02 11.07
CA LEU A 47 4.69 4.29 12.27
C LEU A 47 3.86 3.02 12.44
N TYR A 48 4.54 1.90 12.67
CA TYR A 48 3.92 0.62 13.02
C TYR A 48 4.48 0.13 14.35
N ARG A 49 3.63 0.12 15.40
CA ARG A 49 3.99 -0.25 16.78
C ARG A 49 5.23 0.50 17.29
N LEU A 50 5.33 1.79 16.95
CA LEU A 50 6.42 2.68 17.37
C LEU A 50 5.83 4.06 17.67
N GLU A 51 6.48 4.77 18.59
CA GLU A 51 6.26 6.19 18.86
C GLU A 51 7.61 6.88 18.78
N VAL A 52 7.81 7.68 17.72
CA VAL A 52 9.09 8.31 17.43
C VAL A 52 8.94 9.83 17.59
N PRO A 53 9.38 10.42 18.70
CA PRO A 53 9.34 11.86 18.88
C PRO A 53 10.36 12.54 17.96
N LEU A 54 9.95 13.57 17.23
CA LEU A 54 10.81 14.36 16.34
C LEU A 54 10.57 15.85 16.60
N ASP A 55 11.66 16.64 16.59
CA ASP A 55 11.63 18.10 16.74
C ASP A 55 12.47 18.76 15.63
N PRO A 56 11.90 19.57 14.73
CA PRO A 56 10.49 19.94 14.65
C PRO A 56 9.58 18.75 14.33
N PRO A 57 8.28 18.81 14.66
CA PRO A 57 7.34 17.74 14.31
C PRO A 57 7.17 17.64 12.79
N VAL A 58 7.00 16.41 12.29
CA VAL A 58 6.65 16.11 10.89
C VAL A 58 5.33 15.33 10.84
N PRO A 59 4.59 15.37 9.72
CA PRO A 59 3.34 14.62 9.58
C PRO A 59 3.55 13.13 9.90
N GLY A 60 2.88 12.64 10.94
CA GLY A 60 3.01 11.26 11.41
C GLY A 60 1.70 10.49 11.25
N LEU A 61 1.73 9.36 10.55
CA LEU A 61 0.55 8.54 10.30
C LEU A 61 0.75 7.08 10.73
N PRO A 62 -0.34 6.37 11.11
CA PRO A 62 -0.25 4.94 11.35
C PRO A 62 0.06 4.19 10.04
N CYS A 63 0.80 3.08 10.14
CA CYS A 63 0.95 2.16 9.03
C CYS A 63 -0.41 1.54 8.67
N LEU A 64 -0.87 1.76 7.44
CA LEU A 64 -2.15 1.26 6.93
C LEU A 64 -2.07 -0.19 6.41
N ASP A 65 -0.95 -0.87 6.65
CA ASP A 65 -0.82 -2.24 6.21
C ASP A 65 -1.57 -3.18 7.16
N HIS A 66 -2.82 -3.47 6.83
CA HIS A 66 -3.64 -4.39 7.60
C HIS A 66 -3.03 -5.79 7.71
N GLU A 67 -2.19 -6.23 6.76
CA GLU A 67 -1.43 -7.49 6.91
C GLU A 67 -0.47 -7.39 8.08
N ALA A 68 0.22 -6.25 8.24
CA ALA A 68 1.00 -5.98 9.44
C ALA A 68 0.12 -5.93 10.68
N MET A 69 -1.06 -5.31 10.63
CA MET A 69 -1.95 -5.25 11.79
C MET A 69 -2.53 -6.61 12.21
N LEU A 70 -2.69 -7.56 11.28
CA LEU A 70 -3.30 -8.87 11.53
C LEU A 70 -2.27 -9.98 11.81
N HIS A 71 -0.99 -9.77 11.50
CA HIS A 71 0.08 -10.74 11.71
C HIS A 71 1.04 -10.30 12.82
N GLU A 72 1.05 -11.04 13.94
CA GLU A 72 1.97 -10.83 15.07
C GLU A 72 3.47 -11.03 14.69
N GLY A 73 3.77 -11.56 13.50
CA GLY A 73 5.14 -11.81 13.04
C GLY A 73 5.84 -10.62 12.36
N ILE A 74 5.17 -9.48 12.19
CA ILE A 74 5.78 -8.30 11.55
C ILE A 74 6.43 -7.43 12.64
N ALA A 75 7.74 -7.26 12.54
CA ALA A 75 8.50 -6.44 13.49
C ALA A 75 8.02 -4.97 13.48
N PRO A 76 8.06 -4.26 14.63
CA PRO A 76 7.91 -2.82 14.67
C PRO A 76 8.81 -2.14 13.63
N HIS A 77 8.26 -1.18 12.90
CA HIS A 77 8.98 -0.49 11.83
C HIS A 77 8.42 0.91 11.60
N ALA A 78 9.26 1.77 11.04
CA ALA A 78 8.89 3.10 10.61
C ALA A 78 9.22 3.27 9.13
N ALA A 79 8.40 3.99 8.37
CA ALA A 79 8.78 4.44 7.04
C ALA A 79 8.81 5.96 7.01
N ALA A 80 9.71 6.57 6.24
CA ALA A 80 9.77 8.01 6.07
C ALA A 80 9.88 8.38 4.60
N TYR A 81 9.13 9.40 4.21
CA TYR A 81 9.33 10.09 2.96
C TYR A 81 10.40 11.15 3.13
N VAL A 82 11.48 11.00 2.39
CA VAL A 82 12.69 11.84 2.51
C VAL A 82 12.97 12.49 1.18
N GLU A 83 13.19 13.81 1.19
CA GLU A 83 13.56 14.57 0.01
C GLU A 83 15.01 15.04 0.14
N THR A 84 15.89 14.53 -0.70
CA THR A 84 17.34 14.79 -0.61
C THR A 84 17.67 16.23 -0.97
N HIS A 85 18.57 16.86 -0.21
CA HIS A 85 18.92 18.28 -0.40
C HIS A 85 19.64 18.55 -1.73
N ASP A 86 20.46 17.61 -2.19
CA ASP A 86 21.33 17.79 -3.36
C ASP A 86 20.58 17.84 -4.69
N ASP A 87 19.60 16.97 -4.86
CA ASP A 87 18.90 16.73 -6.13
C ASP A 87 17.37 16.86 -6.01
N GLY A 88 16.84 17.09 -4.80
CA GLY A 88 15.40 17.19 -4.55
C GLY A 88 14.65 15.87 -4.84
N GLU A 89 15.35 14.75 -4.97
CA GLU A 89 14.72 13.46 -5.25
C GLU A 89 13.97 12.96 -4.02
N LEU A 90 12.80 12.36 -4.26
CA LEU A 90 11.95 11.85 -3.18
C LEU A 90 12.10 10.34 -3.06
N HIS A 91 12.41 9.87 -1.86
CA HIS A 91 12.58 8.47 -1.53
C HIS A 91 11.68 8.07 -0.35
N GLU A 92 11.30 6.80 -0.29
CA GLU A 92 10.76 6.21 0.93
C GLU A 92 11.81 5.29 1.53
N ILE A 93 12.19 5.57 2.78
CA ILE A 93 13.05 4.68 3.57
C ILE A 93 12.20 3.95 4.60
N VAL A 94 12.48 2.67 4.84
CA VAL A 94 11.79 1.82 5.81
C VAL A 94 12.82 1.31 6.80
N LEU A 95 12.61 1.59 8.08
CA LEU A 95 13.46 1.22 9.21
C LEU A 95 12.84 0.06 9.98
N ILE A 96 13.60 -1.01 10.14
CA ILE A 96 13.25 -2.14 11.01
C ILE A 96 14.33 -2.20 12.11
N PRO A 97 14.15 -1.47 13.23
CA PRO A 97 15.18 -1.23 14.23
C PRO A 97 15.68 -2.54 14.89
N SER A 98 14.77 -3.45 15.24
CA SER A 98 15.09 -4.76 15.81
C SER A 98 16.01 -5.63 14.93
N ARG A 99 16.09 -5.32 13.63
CA ARG A 99 16.95 -6.00 12.64
C ARG A 99 18.10 -5.13 12.16
N ARG A 100 18.25 -3.90 12.68
CA ARG A 100 19.18 -2.87 12.18
C ARG A 100 19.17 -2.80 10.66
N ARG A 101 17.97 -2.71 10.09
CA ARG A 101 17.77 -2.75 8.64
C ARG A 101 17.11 -1.47 8.14
N VAL A 102 17.66 -0.93 7.07
CA VAL A 102 17.02 0.13 6.27
C VAL A 102 16.73 -0.40 4.87
N GLU A 103 15.52 -0.15 4.39
CA GLU A 103 15.10 -0.50 3.04
C GLU A 103 14.70 0.76 2.29
N ILE A 104 15.14 0.94 1.04
CA ILE A 104 14.58 1.96 0.17
C ILE A 104 13.43 1.33 -0.60
N ASP A 105 12.19 1.72 -0.29
CA ASP A 105 11.02 1.31 -1.05
C ASP A 105 10.84 2.25 -2.24
N THR A 106 10.74 1.67 -3.43
CA THR A 106 10.58 2.41 -4.69
C THR A 106 9.14 2.47 -5.15
N ALA A 107 8.23 1.68 -4.56
CA ALA A 107 6.85 1.57 -5.05
C ALA A 107 6.03 2.84 -4.83
N SER A 108 6.29 3.58 -3.76
CA SER A 108 5.59 4.84 -3.42
C SER A 108 6.10 6.03 -4.22
N THR A 109 7.39 6.02 -4.54
CA THR A 109 8.12 7.16 -5.12
C THR A 109 8.50 6.92 -6.58
N VAL A 110 7.81 6.00 -7.27
CA VAL A 110 8.03 5.75 -8.70
C VAL A 110 7.87 7.06 -9.47
N HIS A 111 8.89 7.39 -10.28
CA HIS A 111 8.99 8.62 -11.06
C HIS A 111 9.28 9.90 -10.24
N GLU A 112 9.64 9.77 -8.96
CA GLU A 112 10.07 10.89 -8.11
C GLU A 112 11.57 10.85 -7.79
N HIS A 113 12.28 9.82 -8.26
CA HIS A 113 13.72 9.62 -8.11
C HIS A 113 14.33 8.95 -9.35
N SER A 114 15.65 9.04 -9.48
CA SER A 114 16.45 8.33 -10.47
C SER A 114 17.14 7.11 -9.85
N SER A 115 17.79 6.29 -10.68
CA SER A 115 18.65 5.21 -10.18
C SER A 115 19.92 5.77 -9.51
N GLU A 116 20.45 6.86 -10.06
CA GLU A 116 21.69 7.50 -9.61
C GLU A 116 21.49 8.20 -8.26
N GLY A 117 20.41 8.98 -8.10
CA GLY A 117 20.07 9.60 -6.82
C GLY A 117 19.80 8.58 -5.72
N ARG A 118 19.14 7.46 -6.06
CA ARG A 118 19.00 6.33 -5.14
C ARG A 118 20.36 5.72 -4.73
N GLU A 119 21.31 5.59 -5.65
CA GLU A 119 22.66 5.10 -5.34
C GLU A 119 23.42 6.07 -4.44
N ARG A 120 23.28 7.39 -4.67
CA ARG A 120 23.82 8.43 -3.77
C ARG A 120 23.22 8.33 -2.37
N LEU A 121 21.90 8.20 -2.25
CA LEU A 121 21.21 8.03 -0.97
C LEU A 121 21.69 6.77 -0.25
N LEU A 122 21.82 5.64 -0.95
CA LEU A 122 22.39 4.42 -0.38
C LEU A 122 23.82 4.62 0.12
N GLY A 123 24.66 5.33 -0.65
CA GLY A 123 26.02 5.68 -0.21
C GLY A 123 26.02 6.43 1.12
N ARG A 124 25.22 7.50 1.22
CA ARG A 124 25.08 8.28 2.46
C ARG A 124 24.59 7.44 3.64
N LEU A 125 23.59 6.60 3.42
CA LEU A 125 23.07 5.71 4.45
C LEU A 125 24.12 4.67 4.89
N ARG A 126 24.98 4.17 3.98
CA ARG A 126 26.09 3.26 4.35
C ARG A 126 27.12 3.97 5.21
N ASP A 127 27.47 5.19 4.84
CA ASP A 127 28.50 5.95 5.54
C ASP A 127 28.04 6.32 6.95
N GLN A 128 26.77 6.69 7.12
CA GLN A 128 26.21 7.03 8.44
C GLN A 128 25.86 5.82 9.30
N PHE A 129 25.43 4.71 8.70
CA PHE A 129 24.97 3.52 9.41
C PHE A 129 25.72 2.26 8.94
N PRO A 130 27.05 2.17 9.19
CA PRO A 130 27.87 1.06 8.69
C PRO A 130 27.48 -0.29 9.28
N ASP A 131 26.90 -0.30 10.48
CA ASP A 131 26.44 -1.50 11.18
C ASP A 131 25.02 -1.94 10.77
N TRP A 132 24.37 -1.20 9.87
CA TRP A 132 23.01 -1.49 9.41
C TRP A 132 23.01 -2.20 8.07
N THR A 133 22.09 -3.15 7.91
CA THR A 133 21.84 -3.81 6.63
C THR A 133 21.00 -2.89 5.75
N LEU A 134 21.48 -2.59 4.55
CA LEU A 134 20.75 -1.76 3.58
C LEU A 134 20.28 -2.59 2.39
N SER A 135 19.03 -2.39 1.97
CA SER A 135 18.49 -3.04 0.77
C SER A 135 17.57 -2.12 -0.03
N VAL A 136 17.34 -2.45 -1.30
CA VAL A 136 16.36 -1.74 -2.14
C VAL A 136 15.22 -2.69 -2.48
N ASN A 137 14.00 -2.27 -2.21
CA ASN A 137 12.81 -2.98 -2.63
C ASN A 137 12.34 -2.45 -3.98
N GLY A 138 12.54 -3.27 -5.00
CA GLY A 138 12.13 -2.97 -6.36
C GLY A 138 10.64 -3.18 -6.61
N LEU A 139 10.17 -2.68 -7.75
CA LEU A 139 8.79 -2.82 -8.19
C LEU A 139 8.43 -4.26 -8.51
N SER A 140 7.25 -4.68 -8.06
CA SER A 140 6.66 -5.97 -8.40
C SER A 140 5.68 -5.83 -9.56
N TRP A 141 5.97 -6.52 -10.67
CA TRP A 141 5.04 -6.65 -11.79
C TRP A 141 3.80 -7.47 -11.40
N VAL A 142 3.99 -8.50 -10.57
CA VAL A 142 2.91 -9.38 -10.08
C VAL A 142 1.91 -8.58 -9.25
N ARG A 143 2.38 -7.64 -8.42
CA ARG A 143 1.54 -6.75 -7.61
C ARG A 143 1.03 -5.53 -8.37
N GLY A 144 1.53 -5.30 -9.58
CA GLY A 144 1.09 -4.21 -10.45
C GLY A 144 1.54 -2.82 -10.00
N ASP A 145 2.67 -2.70 -9.29
CA ASP A 145 3.10 -1.46 -8.63
C ASP A 145 3.19 -0.26 -9.60
N ARG A 146 3.71 -0.49 -10.81
CA ARG A 146 3.76 0.55 -11.86
C ARG A 146 2.38 1.07 -12.26
N ARG A 147 1.36 0.20 -12.27
CA ARG A 147 -0.01 0.61 -12.63
C ARG A 147 -0.67 1.36 -11.49
N VAL A 148 -0.44 0.93 -10.25
CA VAL A 148 -0.90 1.65 -9.05
C VAL A 148 -0.29 3.05 -9.01
N ALA A 149 1.04 3.15 -9.11
CA ALA A 149 1.75 4.43 -9.12
C ALA A 149 1.24 5.36 -10.25
N ARG A 150 1.01 4.82 -11.46
CA ARG A 150 0.43 5.59 -12.57
C ARG A 150 -0.99 6.08 -12.26
N ALA A 151 -1.83 5.23 -11.66
CA ALA A 151 -3.20 5.61 -11.30
C ALA A 151 -3.22 6.72 -10.25
N CYS A 152 -2.36 6.63 -9.23
CA CYS A 152 -2.20 7.66 -8.22
C CYS A 152 -1.71 8.98 -8.84
N ARG A 153 -0.58 8.95 -9.56
CA ARG A 153 0.05 10.14 -10.15
C ARG A 153 -0.84 10.84 -11.18
N ALA A 154 -1.70 10.11 -11.89
CA ALA A 154 -2.67 10.70 -12.81
C ALA A 154 -3.71 11.58 -12.10
N GLN A 155 -3.91 11.41 -10.80
CA GLN A 155 -4.81 12.24 -9.99
C GLN A 155 -4.02 13.25 -9.15
N VAL A 156 -3.02 12.79 -8.42
CA VAL A 156 -2.14 13.63 -7.59
C VAL A 156 -0.77 12.95 -7.41
N PRO A 157 0.34 13.63 -7.74
CA PRO A 157 1.67 13.13 -7.44
C PRO A 157 1.94 13.18 -5.92
N LEU A 158 2.69 12.20 -5.42
CA LEU A 158 3.02 12.12 -3.98
C LEU A 158 3.73 13.40 -3.50
N ARG A 159 4.61 13.96 -4.33
CA ARG A 159 5.32 15.20 -4.00
C ARG A 159 4.37 16.35 -3.67
N GLU A 160 3.32 16.55 -4.46
CA GLU A 160 2.31 17.60 -4.18
C GLU A 160 1.56 17.34 -2.87
N VAL A 161 1.29 16.07 -2.54
CA VAL A 161 0.69 15.71 -1.24
C VAL A 161 1.62 16.05 -0.08
N LEU A 162 2.92 15.85 -0.25
CA LEU A 162 3.92 16.07 0.80
C LEU A 162 4.31 17.54 0.98
N SER A 163 4.37 18.34 -0.10
CA SER A 163 4.90 19.71 -0.06
C SER A 163 4.01 20.78 -0.68
N GLY A 164 2.92 20.42 -1.37
CA GLY A 164 2.00 21.38 -2.00
C GLY A 164 1.21 22.19 -0.97
N ASN A 165 0.94 23.46 -1.27
CA ASN A 165 0.29 24.40 -0.35
C ASN A 165 -1.20 24.63 -0.64
N ASP A 166 -1.69 24.26 -1.83
CA ASP A 166 -3.10 24.36 -2.20
C ASP A 166 -3.88 23.16 -1.65
N PHE A 167 -4.21 23.22 -0.37
CA PHE A 167 -4.92 22.16 0.33
C PHE A 167 -6.30 21.87 -0.25
N ASP A 168 -6.97 22.85 -0.83
CA ASP A 168 -8.31 22.69 -1.41
C ASP A 168 -8.23 21.92 -2.73
N GLN A 169 -7.29 22.28 -3.60
CA GLN A 169 -7.03 21.54 -4.84
C GLN A 169 -6.57 20.10 -4.54
N LEU A 170 -5.70 19.91 -3.56
CA LEU A 170 -5.23 18.60 -3.15
C LEU A 170 -6.37 17.71 -2.66
N GLU A 171 -7.32 18.26 -1.89
CA GLU A 171 -8.49 17.51 -1.40
C GLU A 171 -9.39 17.06 -2.56
N VAL A 172 -9.65 17.94 -3.53
CA VAL A 172 -10.40 17.59 -4.75
C VAL A 172 -9.70 16.47 -5.54
N SER A 173 -8.37 16.54 -5.68
CA SER A 173 -7.60 15.51 -6.38
C SER A 173 -7.61 14.17 -5.65
N LEU A 174 -7.59 14.18 -4.31
CA LEU A 174 -7.73 12.97 -3.50
C LEU A 174 -9.11 12.34 -3.59
N ASP A 175 -10.17 13.15 -3.64
CA ASP A 175 -11.53 12.63 -3.81
C ASP A 175 -11.71 11.97 -5.19
N ARG A 176 -11.05 12.50 -6.22
CA ARG A 176 -10.96 11.81 -7.53
C ARG A 176 -10.21 10.49 -7.42
N LEU A 177 -9.07 10.45 -6.75
CA LEU A 177 -8.30 9.21 -6.53
C LEU A 177 -9.11 8.16 -5.77
N ARG A 178 -9.88 8.56 -4.76
CA ARG A 178 -10.80 7.67 -4.02
C ARG A 178 -11.91 7.13 -4.91
N THR A 179 -12.48 7.99 -5.75
CA THR A 179 -13.49 7.59 -6.73
C THR A 179 -12.93 6.55 -7.70
N VAL A 180 -11.71 6.76 -8.21
CA VAL A 180 -10.99 5.79 -9.05
C VAL A 180 -10.77 4.47 -8.30
N GLY A 181 -10.29 4.51 -7.05
CA GLY A 181 -10.12 3.32 -6.22
C GLY A 181 -11.42 2.54 -6.03
N ALA A 182 -12.53 3.23 -5.73
CA ALA A 182 -13.85 2.61 -5.58
C ALA A 182 -14.38 1.99 -6.89
N LEU A 183 -14.11 2.63 -8.04
CA LEU A 183 -14.44 2.06 -9.35
C LEU A 183 -13.61 0.82 -9.66
N MET A 184 -12.30 0.85 -9.36
CA MET A 184 -11.41 -0.31 -9.51
C MET A 184 -11.87 -1.48 -8.63
N GLU A 185 -12.27 -1.19 -7.39
CA GLU A 185 -12.81 -2.20 -6.48
C GLU A 185 -14.08 -2.84 -7.06
N LYS A 186 -15.03 -2.03 -7.54
CA LYS A 186 -16.25 -2.52 -8.21
C LYS A 186 -15.93 -3.40 -9.42
N GLN A 187 -15.00 -2.99 -10.28
CA GLN A 187 -14.55 -3.79 -11.42
C GLN A 187 -13.95 -5.13 -10.98
N SER A 188 -13.15 -5.13 -9.90
CA SER A 188 -12.56 -6.35 -9.37
C SER A 188 -13.62 -7.31 -8.81
N ARG A 189 -14.65 -6.79 -8.13
CA ARG A 189 -15.80 -7.57 -7.63
C ARG A 189 -16.60 -8.17 -8.77
N VAL A 190 -16.86 -7.41 -9.83
CA VAL A 190 -17.53 -7.91 -11.05
C VAL A 190 -16.70 -9.01 -11.71
N ALA A 191 -15.38 -8.82 -11.85
CA ALA A 191 -14.49 -9.84 -12.40
C ALA A 191 -14.50 -11.14 -11.57
N SER A 192 -14.40 -11.03 -10.25
CA SER A 192 -14.50 -12.17 -9.32
C SER A 192 -15.86 -12.87 -9.40
N TRP A 193 -16.95 -12.09 -9.50
CA TRP A 193 -18.29 -12.63 -9.67
C TRP A 193 -18.39 -13.42 -10.98
N SER A 194 -17.98 -12.84 -12.11
CA SER A 194 -18.02 -13.51 -13.42
C SER A 194 -17.26 -14.82 -13.44
N VAL A 195 -16.09 -14.89 -12.80
CA VAL A 195 -15.32 -16.14 -12.68
C VAL A 195 -16.12 -17.20 -11.90
N ARG A 196 -16.71 -16.81 -10.77
CA ARG A 196 -17.45 -17.73 -9.89
C ARG A 196 -18.80 -18.17 -10.46
N THR A 197 -19.55 -17.27 -11.09
CA THR A 197 -20.95 -17.53 -11.50
C THR A 197 -21.12 -17.89 -12.96
N VAL A 198 -20.20 -17.46 -13.84
CA VAL A 198 -20.30 -17.73 -15.28
C VAL A 198 -19.28 -18.78 -15.69
N THR A 199 -17.99 -18.52 -15.41
CA THR A 199 -16.92 -19.38 -15.96
C THR A 199 -16.90 -20.77 -15.30
N GLY A 200 -17.14 -20.87 -13.99
CA GLY A 200 -17.23 -22.14 -13.28
C GLY A 200 -18.31 -23.09 -13.85
N PRO A 201 -19.58 -22.67 -13.92
CA PRO A 201 -20.63 -23.49 -14.53
C PRO A 201 -20.38 -23.81 -16.01
N MET A 202 -19.85 -22.85 -16.79
CA MET A 202 -19.50 -23.10 -18.19
C MET A 202 -18.42 -24.16 -18.35
N LEU A 203 -17.40 -24.18 -17.48
CA LEU A 203 -16.40 -25.24 -17.43
C LEU A 203 -17.02 -26.60 -17.10
N ALA A 204 -17.96 -26.65 -16.16
CA ALA A 204 -18.63 -27.90 -15.81
C ALA A 204 -19.43 -28.47 -16.99
N VAL A 205 -20.21 -27.61 -17.67
CA VAL A 205 -20.97 -28.00 -18.87
C VAL A 205 -20.02 -28.42 -20.00
N LEU A 206 -18.95 -27.66 -20.25
CA LEU A 206 -17.98 -27.99 -21.28
C LEU A 206 -17.27 -29.31 -20.97
N GLY A 207 -16.86 -29.53 -19.72
CA GLY A 207 -16.28 -30.80 -19.27
C GLY A 207 -17.24 -31.95 -19.51
N PHE A 208 -18.52 -31.80 -19.15
CA PHE A 208 -19.53 -32.81 -19.43
C PHE A 208 -19.64 -33.11 -20.93
N LEU A 209 -19.75 -32.08 -21.79
CA LEU A 209 -19.87 -32.25 -23.24
C LEU A 209 -18.60 -32.88 -23.85
N VAL A 210 -17.42 -32.51 -23.38
CA VAL A 210 -16.14 -33.03 -23.86
C VAL A 210 -15.98 -34.51 -23.47
N TYR A 211 -16.26 -34.88 -22.22
CA TYR A 211 -16.11 -36.27 -21.78
C TYR A 211 -17.23 -37.18 -22.31
N GLN A 212 -18.49 -36.75 -22.26
CA GLN A 212 -19.63 -37.57 -22.71
C GLN A 212 -19.85 -37.52 -24.22
N GLY A 213 -19.71 -36.35 -24.83
CA GLY A 213 -19.94 -36.15 -26.27
C GLY A 213 -18.82 -36.76 -27.10
N LEU A 214 -17.57 -36.34 -26.88
CA LEU A 214 -16.42 -36.89 -27.62
C LEU A 214 -16.18 -38.36 -27.27
N GLY A 215 -16.43 -38.77 -26.02
CA GLY A 215 -16.31 -40.19 -25.62
C GLY A 215 -17.18 -41.14 -26.46
N ARG A 216 -18.36 -40.69 -26.91
CA ARG A 216 -19.25 -41.49 -27.79
C ARG A 216 -18.71 -41.68 -29.20
N LEU A 217 -17.80 -40.83 -29.66
CA LEU A 217 -17.18 -40.93 -30.98
C LEU A 217 -15.92 -41.83 -30.98
N ALA A 218 -15.47 -42.28 -29.80
CA ALA A 218 -14.25 -43.06 -29.65
C ALA A 218 -14.24 -44.37 -30.46
N PRO A 219 -15.36 -45.10 -30.62
CA PRO A 219 -15.40 -46.30 -31.46
C PRO A 219 -15.16 -46.02 -32.94
N GLN A 220 -15.43 -44.81 -33.43
CA GLN A 220 -15.35 -44.45 -34.85
C GLN A 220 -14.02 -43.76 -35.21
N VAL A 221 -13.48 -42.96 -34.29
CA VAL A 221 -12.30 -42.09 -34.53
C VAL A 221 -11.02 -42.65 -33.91
N GLY A 222 -11.15 -43.59 -32.96
CA GLY A 222 -10.03 -44.18 -32.22
C GLY A 222 -9.77 -43.46 -30.90
N GLY A 223 -9.60 -44.24 -29.83
CA GLY A 223 -9.50 -43.73 -28.45
C GLY A 223 -8.36 -42.73 -28.23
N VAL A 224 -7.18 -42.95 -28.83
CA VAL A 224 -6.01 -42.08 -28.65
C VAL A 224 -6.26 -40.67 -29.18
N ALA A 225 -6.86 -40.54 -30.37
CA ALA A 225 -7.17 -39.24 -30.95
C ALA A 225 -8.20 -38.47 -30.12
N ILE A 226 -9.20 -39.17 -29.59
CA ILE A 226 -10.23 -38.58 -28.72
C ILE A 226 -9.64 -38.14 -27.39
N SER A 227 -8.81 -38.97 -26.75
CA SER A 227 -8.16 -38.60 -25.50
C SER A 227 -7.24 -37.39 -25.68
N GLY A 228 -6.50 -37.32 -26.80
CA GLY A 228 -5.69 -36.14 -27.14
C GLY A 228 -6.53 -34.87 -27.29
N LEU A 229 -7.66 -34.95 -28.00
CA LEU A 229 -8.57 -33.82 -28.19
C LEU A 229 -9.24 -33.40 -26.87
N GLN A 230 -9.67 -34.35 -26.05
CA GLN A 230 -10.23 -34.08 -24.72
C GLN A 230 -9.20 -33.35 -23.84
N ALA A 231 -7.97 -33.84 -23.78
CA ALA A 231 -6.89 -33.22 -23.03
C ALA A 231 -6.59 -31.79 -23.52
N ALA A 232 -6.58 -31.57 -24.84
CA ALA A 232 -6.36 -30.26 -25.42
C ALA A 232 -7.47 -29.26 -25.06
N VAL A 233 -8.74 -29.66 -25.18
CA VAL A 233 -9.88 -28.78 -24.85
C VAL A 233 -9.94 -28.49 -23.35
N VAL A 234 -9.74 -29.50 -22.50
CA VAL A 234 -9.72 -29.32 -21.05
C VAL A 234 -8.54 -28.42 -20.65
N GLY A 235 -7.35 -28.66 -21.20
CA GLY A 235 -6.16 -27.87 -20.94
C GLY A 235 -6.32 -26.40 -21.35
N ALA A 236 -6.80 -26.14 -22.57
CA ALA A 236 -7.04 -24.78 -23.06
C ALA A 236 -8.08 -24.04 -22.20
N THR A 237 -9.18 -24.71 -21.85
CA THR A 237 -10.24 -24.06 -21.05
C THR A 237 -9.81 -23.85 -19.60
N GLY A 238 -9.07 -24.80 -19.02
CA GLY A 238 -8.45 -24.63 -17.70
C GLY A 238 -7.46 -23.47 -17.66
N ALA A 239 -6.63 -23.33 -18.69
CA ALA A 239 -5.71 -22.19 -18.81
C ALA A 239 -6.44 -20.85 -18.91
N LEU A 240 -7.53 -20.79 -19.69
CA LEU A 240 -8.36 -19.59 -19.81
C LEU A 240 -9.00 -19.20 -18.46
N PHE A 241 -9.51 -20.18 -17.71
CA PHE A 241 -10.06 -19.95 -16.38
C PHE A 241 -9.02 -19.45 -15.39
N LEU A 242 -7.84 -20.09 -15.36
CA LEU A 242 -6.72 -19.63 -14.53
C LEU A 242 -6.33 -18.19 -14.87
N TYR A 243 -6.27 -17.85 -16.15
CA TYR A 243 -5.99 -16.48 -16.58
C TYR A 243 -7.02 -15.48 -16.03
N PHE A 244 -8.32 -15.76 -16.16
CA PHE A 244 -9.35 -14.86 -15.65
C PHE A 244 -9.38 -14.78 -14.12
N GLY A 245 -9.15 -15.91 -13.43
CA GLY A 245 -9.03 -15.95 -11.97
C GLY A 245 -7.87 -15.10 -11.47
N LEU A 246 -6.67 -15.29 -12.04
CA LEU A 246 -5.48 -14.50 -11.72
C LEU A 246 -5.69 -13.02 -12.02
N LYS A 247 -6.36 -12.69 -13.14
CA LYS A 247 -6.67 -11.31 -13.50
C LYS A 247 -7.63 -10.67 -12.49
N ALA A 248 -8.63 -11.39 -12.00
CA ALA A 248 -9.52 -10.89 -10.96
C ALA A 248 -8.78 -10.60 -9.65
N VAL A 249 -7.92 -11.52 -9.20
CA VAL A 249 -7.06 -11.32 -8.01
C VAL A 249 -6.15 -10.10 -8.19
N HIS A 250 -5.52 -9.96 -9.36
CA HIS A 250 -4.67 -8.80 -9.66
C HIS A 250 -5.45 -7.49 -9.55
N LEU A 251 -6.66 -7.41 -10.13
CA LEU A 251 -7.49 -6.21 -10.05
C LEU A 251 -7.87 -5.87 -8.60
N THR A 252 -8.16 -6.87 -7.77
CA THR A 252 -8.47 -6.67 -6.35
C THR A 252 -7.24 -6.13 -5.60
N GLU A 253 -6.07 -6.71 -5.82
CA GLU A 253 -4.82 -6.24 -5.20
C GLU A 253 -4.49 -4.79 -5.60
N MET A 254 -4.62 -4.46 -6.88
CA MET A 254 -4.42 -3.09 -7.36
C MET A 254 -5.44 -2.11 -6.76
N ALA A 255 -6.71 -2.48 -6.67
CA ALA A 255 -7.74 -1.63 -6.07
C ALA A 255 -7.45 -1.35 -4.59
N ASN A 256 -7.07 -2.38 -3.84
CA ASN A 256 -6.67 -2.28 -2.44
C ASN A 256 -5.47 -1.34 -2.26
N ARG A 257 -4.44 -1.48 -3.10
CA ARG A 257 -3.26 -0.60 -3.07
C ARG A 257 -3.59 0.85 -3.38
N VAL A 258 -4.41 1.12 -4.40
CA VAL A 258 -4.86 2.49 -4.71
C VAL A 258 -5.66 3.08 -3.55
N TRP A 259 -6.53 2.29 -2.93
CA TRP A 259 -7.27 2.70 -1.74
C TRP A 259 -6.32 3.02 -0.56
N LYS A 260 -5.33 2.15 -0.28
CA LYS A 260 -4.30 2.39 0.75
C LYS A 260 -3.59 3.72 0.50
N ARG A 261 -3.16 4.00 -0.74
CA ARG A 261 -2.52 5.28 -1.11
C ARG A 261 -3.42 6.48 -0.92
N ALA A 262 -4.68 6.38 -1.34
CA ALA A 262 -5.63 7.48 -1.18
C ALA A 262 -5.89 7.82 0.30
N SER A 263 -5.97 6.79 1.16
CA SER A 263 -6.09 6.95 2.61
C SER A 263 -4.82 7.54 3.22
N GLU A 264 -3.66 7.02 2.83
CA GLU A 264 -2.35 7.50 3.25
C GLU A 264 -2.16 8.99 2.93
N TYR A 265 -2.44 9.38 1.69
CA TYR A 265 -2.30 10.77 1.24
C TYR A 265 -3.22 11.70 2.01
N ARG A 266 -4.45 11.27 2.31
CA ARG A 266 -5.35 12.08 3.14
C ARG A 266 -4.80 12.26 4.55
N LEU A 267 -4.31 11.20 5.18
CA LEU A 267 -3.73 11.28 6.52
C LEU A 267 -2.53 12.24 6.54
N ILE A 268 -1.69 12.20 5.50
CA ILE A 268 -0.60 13.17 5.33
C ILE A 268 -1.15 14.60 5.27
N LEU A 269 -2.17 14.88 4.45
CA LEU A 269 -2.74 16.23 4.36
C LEU A 269 -3.37 16.68 5.67
N ASP A 270 -4.11 15.83 6.35
CA ASP A 270 -4.76 16.13 7.63
C ASP A 270 -3.70 16.48 8.69
N GLU A 271 -2.62 15.71 8.77
CA GLU A 271 -1.49 15.99 9.66
C GLU A 271 -0.71 17.24 9.27
N ARG A 272 -0.48 17.49 7.97
CA ARG A 272 0.13 18.74 7.51
C ARG A 272 -0.71 19.94 7.93
N ARG A 273 -2.03 19.90 7.74
CA ARG A 273 -2.95 20.97 8.19
C ARG A 273 -2.87 21.19 9.70
N ARG A 274 -2.76 20.11 10.49
CA ARG A 274 -2.60 20.18 11.96
C ARG A 274 -1.32 20.88 12.39
N LEU A 275 -0.24 20.72 11.62
CA LEU A 275 1.09 21.25 11.93
C LEU A 275 1.35 22.66 11.38
N VAL A 276 0.52 23.18 10.46
CA VAL A 276 0.63 24.57 9.99
C VAL A 276 0.26 25.54 11.13
N PRO A 277 1.14 26.48 11.52
CA PRO A 277 0.83 27.48 12.54
C PRO A 277 -0.37 28.36 12.15
N ILE A 278 -1.23 28.66 13.12
CA ILE A 278 -2.50 29.40 12.92
C ILE A 278 -2.31 30.81 12.32
N ASP A 279 -1.11 31.39 12.41
CA ASP A 279 -0.83 32.75 11.92
C ASP A 279 -0.70 32.85 10.39
N ASP A 280 -0.28 31.78 9.70
CA ASP A 280 -0.21 31.75 8.23
C ASP A 280 -1.59 31.53 7.56
N ALA A 281 -2.59 31.07 8.33
CA ALA A 281 -3.94 30.85 7.84
C ALA A 281 -4.73 32.15 7.61
N LYS A 282 -4.29 33.28 8.22
CA LYS A 282 -4.97 34.58 8.10
C LYS A 282 -4.43 35.44 6.97
N THR A 283 -3.16 35.32 6.60
CA THR A 283 -2.54 36.10 5.52
C THR A 283 -3.02 35.69 4.12
N GLY A 284 -3.50 34.45 3.93
CA GLY A 284 -4.08 33.98 2.67
C GLY A 284 -5.48 34.51 2.35
N ARG A 285 -6.24 35.01 3.33
CA ARG A 285 -7.62 35.50 3.14
C ARG A 285 -7.75 37.00 2.87
N SER A 286 -6.69 37.78 3.10
CA SER A 286 -6.73 39.25 2.95
C SER A 286 -6.27 39.76 1.57
N GLY A 287 -5.85 38.90 0.66
CA GLY A 287 -5.31 39.29 -0.65
C GLY A 287 -6.34 39.50 -1.79
N HIS A 288 -7.64 39.36 -1.54
CA HIS A 288 -8.65 39.37 -2.61
C HIS A 288 -9.74 40.44 -2.50
N GLN A 289 -9.50 41.50 -1.71
CA GLN A 289 -10.49 42.56 -1.53
C GLN A 289 -9.84 43.94 -1.49
N GLN A 290 -9.18 44.36 -2.57
CA GLN A 290 -8.96 45.77 -2.90
C GLN A 290 -8.38 45.89 -4.33
N GLN A 291 -9.26 45.91 -5.32
CA GLN A 291 -9.02 46.55 -6.62
C GLN A 291 -10.37 46.72 -7.33
N HIS A 292 -11.11 47.75 -6.91
CA HIS A 292 -12.08 48.47 -7.72
C HIS A 292 -12.43 49.75 -6.98
N GLU A 293 -11.65 50.79 -7.22
CA GLU A 293 -12.04 52.20 -7.25
C GLU A 293 -11.06 52.95 -8.16
#